data_AF-A0A1M5U9V0-F1
#
_entry.id   AF-A0A1M5U9V0-F1
#
_cell.length_a   1.000
_cell.length_b   1.000
_cell.length_c   1.000
_cell.angle_alpha   90.00
_cell.angle_beta   90.00
_cell.angle_gamma   90.00
#
_symmetry.space_group_name_H-M   'P 1'
#
loop_
_entity.id
_entity.type
_entity.pdbx_description
1 polymer ?
#
loop_
_entity_poly.entity_id
_entity_poly.type
_entity_poly.pdbx_seq_one_letter_code
_entity_poly.pdbx_strand_id
1 'polypeptide(L)' 'MTTVKLCASTILTAFADVQSELVGKAVVLTDGKAGTVESVWLDELHGLRISIRGHVGKWPISTIKMQQGRENAGPV' A
#
# COMPACT_ATOMS: atom_id res chain seq x y z
N MET A 1 -8.53 -28.84 -1.81
CA MET A 1 -9.06 -27.46 -1.81
C MET A 1 -9.79 -27.22 -3.12
N THR A 2 -10.94 -26.54 -3.13
CA THR A 2 -11.60 -26.16 -4.38
C THR A 2 -10.87 -24.99 -5.03
N THR A 3 -11.02 -24.82 -6.35
CA THR A 3 -10.44 -23.69 -7.09
C THR A 3 -10.83 -22.35 -6.50
N VAL A 4 -12.10 -22.20 -6.07
CA VAL A 4 -12.59 -20.98 -5.41
C VAL A 4 -11.88 -20.71 -4.09
N LYS A 5 -11.70 -21.75 -3.26
CA LYS A 5 -10.97 -21.61 -1.99
C LYS A 5 -9.51 -21.22 -2.20
N LEU A 6 -8.87 -21.78 -3.23
CA LEU A 6 -7.50 -21.42 -3.59
C LEU A 6 -7.39 -19.94 -4.01
N CYS A 7 -8.28 -19.49 -4.89
CA CYS A 7 -8.32 -18.10 -5.33
C CYS A 7 -8.53 -17.14 -4.14
N ALA A 8 -9.51 -17.43 -3.27
CA ALA A 8 -9.77 -16.63 -2.08
C ALA A 8 -8.55 -16.55 -1.14
N SER A 9 -7.85 -17.68 -0.92
CA SER A 9 -6.63 -17.68 -0.12
C SER A 9 -5.51 -16.85 -0.76
N THR A 10 -5.32 -16.93 -2.08
CA THR A 10 -4.30 -16.16 -2.78
C THR A 10 -4.55 -14.66 -2.67
N ILE A 11 -5.80 -14.21 -2.80
CA ILE A 11 -6.17 -12.80 -2.66
C ILE A 11 -5.91 -12.32 -1.23
N LEU A 12 -6.28 -13.11 -0.22
CA LEU A 12 -6.05 -12.78 1.18
C LEU A 12 -4.56 -12.68 1.52
N THR A 13 -3.73 -13.61 1.03
CA THR A 13 -2.27 -13.57 1.21
C THR A 13 -1.68 -12.33 0.55
N ALA A 14 -2.02 -12.08 -0.73
CA ALA A 14 -1.52 -10.89 -1.44
C ALA A 14 -1.94 -9.59 -0.75
N PHE A 15 -3.16 -9.53 -0.19
CA PHE A 15 -3.62 -8.39 0.59
C PHE A 15 -2.84 -8.22 1.90
N ALA A 16 -2.49 -9.31 2.58
CA ALA A 16 -1.65 -9.27 3.78
C ALA A 16 -0.23 -8.80 3.48
N ASP A 17 0.35 -9.26 2.37
CA ASP A 17 1.69 -8.83 1.92
C ASP A 17 1.72 -7.32 1.68
N VAL A 18 0.71 -6.77 0.98
CA VAL A 18 0.64 -5.33 0.74
C VAL A 18 0.40 -4.53 2.02
N GLN A 19 -0.38 -5.04 2.97
CA GLN A 19 -0.49 -4.39 4.29
C GLN A 19 0.85 -4.32 5.00
N SER A 20 1.61 -5.43 5.01
CA SER A 20 2.94 -5.48 5.63
C SER A 20 3.93 -4.56 4.93
N GLU A 21 3.83 -4.41 3.61
CA GLU A 21 4.73 -3.54 2.86
C GLU A 21 4.38 -2.07 3.07
N LEU A 22 3.10 -1.68 3.02
CA LEU A 22 2.73 -0.27 2.94
C LEU A 22 2.45 0.39 4.29
N VAL A 23 1.82 -0.32 5.24
CA VAL A 23 1.44 0.28 6.52
C VAL A 23 2.70 0.73 7.26
N GLY A 24 2.69 1.98 7.75
CA GLY A 24 3.85 2.58 8.40
C GLY A 24 4.87 3.21 7.45
N LYS A 25 4.78 3.01 6.13
CA LYS A 25 5.63 3.75 5.18
C LYS A 25 5.22 5.22 5.11
N ALA A 26 6.23 6.08 4.94
CA ALA A 26 6.02 7.50 4.69
C ALA A 26 5.54 7.73 3.25
N VAL A 27 4.65 8.70 3.08
CA VAL A 27 4.15 9.16 1.78
C VAL A 27 4.21 10.67 1.72
N VAL A 28 4.51 11.21 0.54
CA VAL A 28 4.48 12.65 0.28
C VAL A 28 3.31 12.93 -0.65
N LEU A 29 2.45 13.84 -0.22
CA LEU A 29 1.30 14.32 -0.97
C LEU A 29 1.71 15.42 -1.95
N THR A 30 0.89 15.64 -2.97
CA THR A 30 1.13 16.66 -4.01
C THR A 30 1.09 18.09 -3.48
N ASP A 31 0.48 18.31 -2.32
CA ASP A 31 0.49 19.60 -1.61
C ASP A 31 1.75 19.81 -0.75
N GLY A 32 2.72 18.89 -0.85
CA GLY A 32 3.99 18.94 -0.12
C GLY A 32 3.92 18.39 1.31
N LYS A 33 2.75 17.95 1.79
CA LYS A 33 2.64 17.34 3.12
C LYS A 33 3.15 15.92 3.12
N ALA A 34 3.85 15.55 4.18
CA ALA A 34 4.21 14.18 4.45
C ALA A 34 3.20 13.55 5.43
N GLY A 35 2.90 12.28 5.22
CA GLY A 35 2.09 11.47 6.11
C GLY A 35 2.59 10.04 6.17
N THR A 36 1.91 9.22 6.96
CA THR A 36 2.22 7.79 7.10
C THR A 36 1.01 6.99 6.68
N VAL A 37 1.21 5.94 5.89
CA VAL A 37 0.13 5.01 5.55
C VAL A 37 -0.38 4.36 6.84
N GLU A 38 -1.67 4.52 7.09
CA GLU A 38 -2.33 4.03 8.32
C GLU A 38 -2.97 2.66 8.11
N SER A 39 -3.64 2.45 6.98
CA SER A 39 -4.33 1.20 6.68
C SER A 39 -4.55 1.04 5.19
N VAL A 40 -4.66 -0.22 4.76
CA VAL A 40 -4.97 -0.63 3.38
C VAL A 40 -6.36 -1.25 3.35
N TRP A 41 -7.11 -1.02 2.27
CA TRP A 41 -8.51 -1.41 2.11
C TRP A 41 -8.75 -1.99 0.72
N LEU A 42 -9.62 -3.01 0.64
CA LEU A 42 -10.18 -3.47 -0.62
C LEU A 42 -11.44 -2.64 -0.97
N ASP A 43 -11.59 -2.30 -2.24
CA ASP A 43 -12.68 -1.55 -2.86
C ASP A 43 -13.07 -2.26 -4.16
N GLU A 44 -14.36 -2.41 -4.41
CA GLU A 44 -14.90 -3.07 -5.60
C GLU A 44 -14.59 -2.29 -6.89
N LEU A 45 -14.48 -0.95 -6.82
CA LEU A 45 -14.27 -0.11 -8.01
C LEU A 45 -12.79 0.09 -8.33
N HIS A 46 -11.96 0.32 -7.31
CA HIS A 46 -10.55 0.70 -7.49
C HIS A 46 -9.56 -0.38 -7.03
N GLY A 47 -10.06 -1.53 -6.56
CA GLY A 47 -9.24 -2.62 -6.05
C GLY A 47 -8.66 -2.31 -4.69
N LEU A 48 -7.51 -1.64 -4.63
CA LEU A 48 -6.78 -1.40 -3.39
C LEU A 48 -6.62 0.09 -3.09
N ARG A 49 -6.93 0.49 -1.85
CA ARG A 49 -6.82 1.87 -1.38
C ARG A 49 -6.02 1.95 -0.10
N ILE A 50 -5.36 3.09 0.11
CA ILE A 50 -4.69 3.43 1.36
C ILE A 50 -5.41 4.58 2.07
N SER A 51 -5.27 4.60 3.38
CA SER A 51 -5.53 5.77 4.22
C SER A 51 -4.20 6.29 4.77
N ILE A 52 -4.12 7.59 5.01
CA ILE A 52 -2.93 8.26 5.48
C ILE A 52 -3.28 8.91 6.80
N ARG A 53 -2.51 8.62 7.85
CA ARG A 53 -2.78 9.10 9.21
C ARG A 53 -2.88 10.62 9.21
N GLY A 54 -3.97 11.14 9.77
CA GLY A 54 -4.22 12.58 9.86
C GLY A 54 -4.76 13.22 8.57
N HIS A 55 -5.02 12.44 7.52
CA HIS A 55 -5.61 12.93 6.28
C HIS A 55 -6.97 12.27 6.03
N VAL A 56 -7.96 13.09 5.65
CA VAL A 56 -9.31 12.62 5.35
C VAL A 56 -9.33 11.96 3.97
N GLY A 57 -9.80 10.73 3.91
CA GLY A 57 -10.07 10.02 2.66
C GLY A 57 -9.31 8.71 2.52
N LYS A 58 -9.57 8.02 1.40
CA LYS A 58 -8.85 6.83 0.96
C LYS A 58 -8.45 7.01 -0.50
N TRP A 59 -7.19 6.77 -0.82
CA TRP A 59 -6.65 6.98 -2.17
C TRP A 59 -6.31 5.65 -2.84
N PRO A 60 -6.61 5.46 -4.14
CA PRO A 60 -6.22 4.25 -4.85
C PRO A 60 -4.69 4.06 -4.83
N ILE A 61 -4.22 2.83 -4.70
CA ILE A 61 -2.77 2.54 -4.75
C ILE A 61 -2.14 2.97 -6.09
N SER A 62 -2.93 2.96 -7.17
CA SER A 62 -2.50 3.37 -8.52
C SER A 62 -2.08 4.83 -8.61
N THR A 63 -2.42 5.67 -7.62
CA THR A 63 -1.99 7.08 -7.58
C THR A 63 -0.69 7.28 -6.81
N ILE A 64 -0.13 6.24 -6.20
CA ILE A 64 1.10 6.31 -5.40
C ILE A 64 2.30 6.04 -6.29
N LYS A 65 3.33 6.86 -6.17
CA LYS A 65 4.64 6.59 -6.77
C LYS A 65 5.60 6.14 -5.68
N MET A 66 6.19 4.96 -5.88
CA MET A 66 7.26 4.49 -5.00
C MET A 66 8.54 5.25 -5.33
N GLN A 67 9.09 5.95 -4.36
CA GLN A 67 10.44 6.49 -4.48
C GLN A 67 11.41 5.37 -4.13
N GLN A 68 12.24 4.94 -5.09
CA GLN A 68 13.32 4.02 -4.80
C GLN A 68 14.27 4.70 -3.81
N GLY A 69 14.36 4.16 -2.60
CA GLY A 69 15.49 4.46 -1.72
C GLY A 69 16.76 3.96 -2.39
N ARG A 70 17.85 4.72 -2.37
CA ARG A 70 19.17 4.22 -2.78
C ARG A 70 19.43 2.93 -2.01
N GLU A 71 19.43 1.80 -2.72
CA GLU A 71 19.98 0.56 -2.20
C GLU A 71 21.48 0.80 -2.04
N ASN A 72 21.93 0.83 -0.79
CA ASN A 72 23.32 0.79 -0.31
C ASN A 72 24.40 1.06 -1.36
N ALA A 73 24.93 2.30 -1.37
CA ALA A 73 26.30 2.49 -1.83
C ALA A 73 27.21 1.68 -0.89
N GLY A 74 27.83 0.62 -1.42
CA GLY A 74 28.88 -0.13 -0.70
C GLY A 74 30.03 0.80 -0.30
N PRO A 75 30.83 0.42 0.72
CA PRO A 75 31.86 1.30 1.25
C PRO A 75 32.92 1.57 0.17
N VAL A 76 33.20 2.84 -0.05
CA VAL A 76 34.38 3.31 -0.81
C VAL A 76 35.65 3.19 0.01
#